data_AF-A0A6A7JZV3-F1
#
_entry.id   AF-A0A6A7JZV3-F1
#
_cell.length_a   1.000
_cell.length_b   1.000
_cell.length_c   1.000
_cell.angle_alpha   90.00
_cell.angle_beta   90.00
_cell.angle_gamma   90.00
#
_symmetry.space_group_name_H-M   'P 1'
#
loop_
_entity.id
_entity.type
_entity.pdbx_description
1 polymer ?
#
loop_
_entity_poly.entity_id
_entity_poly.type
_entity_poly.pdbx_seq_one_letter_code
_entity_poly.pdbx_strand_id
1 'polypeptide(L)'
;MNKYTFSKKDILTVRETWQIDPKIIEKYTDPKNKEFSMVFEFSGQDIDIILGKEKWDYKSVTPGELKKIFTSWQLGYNFDHMWLGLVLGNHDLPRVISRWGDDKKFRIPCAKMFAIIMHMMKGTPFIYQGEEIGMTNFHFNSISEVKDIESKNMYKKRILEGYSKSKILDEINVKSRDNARTPMQWSSKTKAGFTTGTPWININPN
;
A
#
# COMPACT_ATOMS: atom_id res chain seq x y z
N MET A 1 7.45 16.30 -22.42
CA MET A 1 6.46 15.19 -22.37
C MET A 1 5.06 15.70 -22.71
N ASN A 2 4.41 16.50 -21.85
CA ASN A 2 3.03 16.98 -21.99
C ASN A 2 2.64 17.47 -23.42
N LYS A 3 3.40 18.42 -24.00
CA LYS A 3 3.08 19.07 -25.29
C LYS A 3 2.71 18.10 -26.42
N TYR A 4 3.39 16.95 -26.51
CA TYR A 4 3.24 15.99 -27.61
C TYR A 4 2.47 14.72 -27.23
N THR A 5 1.94 14.62 -26.00
CA THR A 5 1.27 13.40 -25.51
C THR A 5 -0.16 13.68 -25.06
N PHE A 6 -0.35 14.28 -23.89
CA PHE A 6 -1.64 14.40 -23.22
C PHE A 6 -2.17 15.84 -23.12
N SER A 7 -1.44 16.84 -23.60
CA SER A 7 -1.85 18.26 -23.61
C SER A 7 -3.17 18.56 -24.34
N LYS A 8 -3.60 17.68 -25.25
CA LYS A 8 -4.80 17.84 -26.09
C LYS A 8 -5.94 16.89 -25.69
N LYS A 9 -5.81 16.20 -24.55
CA LYS A 9 -6.76 15.18 -24.09
C LYS A 9 -7.31 15.60 -22.73
N ASP A 10 -8.59 15.34 -22.52
CA ASP A 10 -9.21 15.46 -21.21
C ASP A 10 -8.99 14.15 -20.45
N ILE A 11 -7.81 14.03 -19.81
CA ILE A 11 -7.41 12.84 -19.07
C ILE A 11 -6.79 13.22 -17.73
N LEU A 12 -6.98 12.36 -16.74
CA LEU A 12 -6.27 12.45 -15.48
C LEU A 12 -4.88 11.82 -15.61
N THR A 13 -3.85 12.53 -15.14
CA THR A 13 -2.48 12.02 -15.09
C THR A 13 -1.98 11.98 -13.64
N VAL A 14 -1.53 10.81 -13.21
CA VAL A 14 -1.07 10.57 -11.84
C VAL A 14 0.34 10.04 -11.88
N ARG A 15 1.23 10.57 -11.04
CA ARG A 15 2.60 10.09 -10.94
C ARG A 15 2.81 9.32 -9.64
N GLU A 16 3.42 8.15 -9.74
CA GLU A 16 3.94 7.44 -8.58
C GLU A 16 5.28 8.05 -8.15
N THR A 17 5.36 8.49 -6.89
CA THR A 17 6.55 9.13 -6.34
C THR A 17 6.75 8.73 -4.89
N TRP A 18 7.79 7.94 -4.62
CA TRP A 18 8.18 7.57 -3.27
C TRP A 18 9.01 8.69 -2.63
N GLN A 19 8.58 9.17 -1.46
CA GLN A 19 9.32 10.09 -0.58
C GLN A 19 9.93 11.31 -1.29
N ILE A 20 9.08 12.20 -1.80
CA ILE A 20 9.51 13.39 -2.52
C ILE A 20 9.28 14.66 -1.69
N ASP A 21 10.25 15.57 -1.70
CA ASP A 21 10.14 16.92 -1.14
C ASP A 21 8.87 17.61 -1.68
N PRO A 22 8.01 18.21 -0.84
CA PRO A 22 6.83 18.97 -1.27
C PRO A 22 7.11 19.98 -2.41
N LYS A 23 8.30 20.58 -2.47
CA LYS A 23 8.69 21.49 -3.57
C LYS A 23 8.74 20.80 -4.92
N ILE A 24 9.17 19.54 -4.95
CA ILE A 24 9.19 18.75 -6.17
C ILE A 24 7.76 18.31 -6.54
N ILE A 25 6.90 18.04 -5.55
CA ILE A 25 5.48 17.76 -5.79
C ILE A 25 4.79 18.96 -6.44
N GLU A 26 5.05 20.18 -5.96
CA GLU A 26 4.57 21.42 -6.57
C GLU A 26 4.99 21.53 -8.04
N LYS A 27 6.26 21.26 -8.33
CA LYS A 27 6.76 21.29 -9.71
C LYS A 27 5.95 20.34 -10.62
N TYR A 28 5.59 19.16 -10.12
CA TYR A 28 4.84 18.18 -10.90
C TYR A 28 3.35 18.47 -11.00
N THR A 29 2.74 19.10 -10.00
CA THR A 29 1.28 19.14 -9.85
C THR A 29 0.68 20.53 -10.03
N ASP A 30 1.49 21.60 -9.98
CA ASP A 30 1.00 22.95 -10.29
C ASP A 30 0.49 22.99 -11.73
N PRO A 31 -0.80 23.32 -11.95
CA PRO A 31 -1.37 23.45 -13.28
C PRO A 31 -0.57 24.36 -14.22
N LYS A 32 0.17 25.35 -13.70
CA LYS A 32 1.05 26.23 -14.49
C LYS A 32 2.17 25.49 -15.19
N ASN A 33 2.71 24.43 -14.56
CA ASN A 33 3.83 23.66 -15.10
C ASN A 33 3.39 22.67 -16.18
N LYS A 34 2.09 22.36 -16.28
CA LYS A 34 1.51 21.47 -17.29
C LYS A 34 2.20 20.10 -17.31
N GLU A 35 2.49 19.54 -16.13
CA GLU A 35 3.15 18.24 -15.99
C GLU A 35 2.15 17.13 -15.67
N PHE A 36 1.82 16.89 -14.40
CA PHE A 36 0.86 15.89 -13.95
C PHE A 36 -0.33 16.55 -13.25
N SER A 37 -1.46 15.86 -13.19
CA SER A 37 -2.64 16.33 -12.44
C SER A 37 -2.46 16.16 -10.93
N MET A 38 -1.77 15.10 -10.50
CA MET A 38 -1.51 14.78 -9.09
C MET A 38 -0.34 13.79 -8.93
N VAL A 39 0.10 13.60 -7.70
CA VAL A 39 1.03 12.53 -7.30
C VAL A 39 0.36 11.58 -6.31
N PHE A 40 0.76 10.31 -6.30
CA PHE A 40 0.42 9.44 -5.18
C PHE A 40 1.20 9.83 -3.94
N GLU A 41 0.49 9.98 -2.84
CA GLU A 41 1.06 10.33 -1.55
C GLU A 41 1.47 9.07 -0.78
N PHE A 42 2.78 8.88 -0.61
CA PHE A 42 3.38 7.73 0.10
C PHE A 42 4.27 8.14 1.28
N SER A 43 4.32 9.41 1.68
CA SER A 43 5.06 9.84 2.86
C SER A 43 4.48 9.18 4.12
N GLY A 44 5.36 8.70 5.00
CA GLY A 44 4.97 7.93 6.18
C GLY A 44 4.70 6.46 5.93
N GLN A 45 4.83 5.95 4.70
CA GLN A 45 4.75 4.49 4.43
C GLN A 45 5.90 3.70 5.08
N ASP A 46 6.97 4.36 5.50
CA ASP A 46 8.11 3.78 6.23
C ASP A 46 7.97 3.91 7.76
N ILE A 47 6.86 4.45 8.27
CA ILE A 47 6.67 4.66 9.72
C ILE A 47 6.77 3.36 10.53
N ASP A 48 6.47 2.23 9.90
CA ASP A 48 6.52 0.90 10.51
C ASP A 48 7.85 0.16 10.27
N ILE A 49 8.88 0.88 9.82
CA ILE A 49 10.25 0.38 9.66
C ILE A 49 11.07 0.86 10.85
N ILE A 50 11.91 -0.03 11.40
CA ILE A 50 12.87 0.34 12.44
C ILE A 50 13.90 1.30 11.83
N LEU A 51 14.09 2.46 12.46
CA LEU A 51 14.97 3.51 11.94
C LEU A 51 16.38 2.97 11.66
N GLY A 52 16.89 3.23 10.45
CA GLY A 52 18.21 2.77 10.00
C GLY A 52 18.27 1.29 9.60
N LYS A 53 17.13 0.61 9.44
CA LYS A 53 17.04 -0.79 9.02
C LYS A 53 16.30 -0.94 7.69
N GLU A 54 16.21 -2.18 7.21
CA GLU A 54 15.48 -2.51 5.98
C GLU A 54 13.99 -2.66 6.25
N LYS A 55 13.16 -2.63 5.19
CA LYS A 55 11.69 -2.71 5.33
C LYS A 55 11.17 -3.90 6.13
N TRP A 56 11.94 -4.98 6.13
CA TRP A 56 11.66 -6.26 6.80
C TRP A 56 11.82 -6.17 8.32
N ASP A 57 12.61 -5.21 8.81
CA ASP A 57 12.77 -4.93 10.23
C ASP A 57 11.70 -3.93 10.65
N TYR A 58 10.60 -4.45 11.17
CA TYR A 58 9.38 -3.67 11.38
C TYR A 58 9.10 -3.38 12.86
N LYS A 59 8.33 -2.32 13.12
CA LYS A 59 7.82 -1.98 14.45
C LYS A 59 6.32 -1.73 14.41
N SER A 60 5.67 -1.78 15.57
CA SER A 60 4.28 -1.35 15.70
C SER A 60 4.12 0.15 15.48
N VAL A 61 2.97 0.54 14.95
CA VAL A 61 2.61 1.93 14.71
C VAL A 61 1.49 2.33 15.68
N THR A 62 1.65 3.47 16.32
CA THR A 62 0.65 4.02 17.24
C THR A 62 -0.38 4.88 16.50
N PRO A 63 -1.60 5.02 17.02
CA PRO A 63 -2.58 5.96 16.47
C PRO A 63 -2.08 7.41 16.41
N GLY A 64 -1.20 7.80 17.34
CA GLY A 64 -0.58 9.13 17.36
C GLY A 64 0.39 9.35 16.18
N GLU A 65 1.15 8.33 15.79
CA GLU A 65 2.01 8.37 14.61
C GLU A 65 1.18 8.46 13.31
N LEU A 66 0.12 7.64 13.19
CA LEU A 66 -0.81 7.70 12.04
C LEU A 66 -1.47 9.08 11.92
N LYS A 67 -1.95 9.63 13.04
CA LYS A 67 -2.52 10.98 13.07
C LYS A 67 -1.54 12.02 12.52
N LYS A 68 -0.26 11.93 12.89
CA LYS A 68 0.76 12.89 12.41
C LYS A 68 0.95 12.80 10.89
N ILE A 69 1.02 11.58 10.33
CA ILE A 69 1.15 11.35 8.88
C ILE A 69 -0.04 11.94 8.12
N PHE A 70 -1.24 11.56 8.53
CA PHE A 70 -2.47 12.03 7.92
C PHE A 70 -2.65 13.55 8.04
N THR A 71 -2.24 14.12 9.17
CA THR A 71 -2.24 15.58 9.35
C THR A 71 -1.20 16.26 8.45
N SER A 72 -0.01 15.69 8.28
CA SER A 72 1.02 16.27 7.41
C SER A 72 0.58 16.27 5.95
N TRP A 73 -0.20 15.28 5.50
CA TRP A 73 -0.74 15.29 4.14
C TRP A 73 -1.77 16.40 3.90
N GLN A 74 -2.41 16.92 4.94
CA GLN A 74 -3.43 17.94 4.81
C GLN A 74 -2.89 19.35 5.09
N LEU A 75 -1.88 19.47 5.96
CA LEU A 75 -1.29 20.76 6.35
C LEU A 75 0.07 21.05 5.68
N GLY A 76 0.73 20.02 5.14
CA GLY A 76 2.07 20.14 4.56
C GLY A 76 2.10 20.57 3.10
N TYR A 77 0.93 20.69 2.44
CA TYR A 77 0.83 21.00 1.02
C TYR A 77 -0.04 22.22 0.76
N ASN A 78 0.37 23.03 -0.21
CA ASN A 78 -0.45 24.12 -0.71
C ASN A 78 -1.37 23.61 -1.83
N PHE A 79 -2.62 23.29 -1.48
CA PHE A 79 -3.60 22.76 -2.42
C PHE A 79 -4.06 23.75 -3.51
N ASP A 80 -3.62 25.02 -3.48
CA ASP A 80 -3.84 25.97 -4.58
C ASP A 80 -2.88 25.70 -5.76
N HIS A 81 -1.76 25.00 -5.48
CA HIS A 81 -0.73 24.65 -6.45
C HIS A 81 -0.43 23.15 -6.50
N MET A 82 -1.10 22.34 -5.69
CA MET A 82 -0.80 20.91 -5.57
C MET A 82 -2.07 20.07 -5.43
N TRP A 83 -2.02 18.83 -5.92
CA TRP A 83 -3.10 17.87 -5.73
C TRP A 83 -2.57 16.47 -5.45
N LEU A 84 -3.22 15.76 -4.53
CA LEU A 84 -2.78 14.47 -4.02
C LEU A 84 -3.73 13.34 -4.44
N GLY A 85 -3.16 12.23 -4.87
CA GLY A 85 -3.80 10.93 -4.93
C GLY A 85 -3.64 10.23 -3.57
N LEU A 86 -4.75 10.07 -2.86
CA LEU A 86 -4.80 9.53 -1.51
C LEU A 86 -4.90 8.01 -1.58
N VAL A 87 -3.86 7.31 -1.09
CA VAL A 87 -3.73 5.85 -1.13
C VAL A 87 -3.36 5.29 0.24
N LEU A 88 -4.00 4.20 0.66
CA LEU A 88 -3.58 3.42 1.84
C LEU A 88 -2.79 2.18 1.46
N GLY A 89 -3.01 1.67 0.25
CA GLY A 89 -2.37 0.47 -0.26
C GLY A 89 -2.44 0.42 -1.78
N ASN A 90 -1.67 -0.50 -2.32
CA ASN A 90 -1.63 -0.84 -3.73
C ASN A 90 -1.07 -2.26 -3.85
N HIS A 91 -0.67 -2.68 -5.05
CA HIS A 91 -0.11 -4.00 -5.30
C HIS A 91 1.29 -4.26 -4.70
N ASP A 92 1.94 -3.25 -4.10
CA ASP A 92 3.26 -3.34 -3.46
C ASP A 92 3.21 -3.16 -1.93
N LEU A 93 2.12 -2.65 -1.38
CA LEU A 93 1.95 -2.38 0.04
C LEU A 93 1.03 -3.42 0.71
N PRO A 94 1.34 -3.91 1.92
CA PRO A 94 0.44 -4.80 2.65
C PRO A 94 -0.95 -4.17 2.89
N ARG A 95 -1.96 -5.01 3.15
CA ARG A 95 -3.34 -4.55 3.41
C ARG A 95 -3.37 -3.70 4.68
N VAL A 96 -3.85 -2.46 4.58
CA VAL A 96 -3.76 -1.45 5.66
C VAL A 96 -4.32 -1.92 7.00
N ILE A 97 -5.44 -2.65 7.00
CA ILE A 97 -6.08 -3.15 8.22
C ILE A 97 -5.24 -4.22 8.93
N SER A 98 -4.49 -5.03 8.19
CA SER A 98 -3.53 -5.99 8.76
C SER A 98 -2.24 -5.32 9.20
N ARG A 99 -1.87 -4.23 8.53
CA ARG A 99 -0.59 -3.54 8.71
C ARG A 99 -0.59 -2.57 9.89
N TRP A 100 -1.59 -1.69 9.95
CA TRP A 100 -1.70 -0.58 10.89
C TRP A 100 -2.98 -0.62 11.73
N GLY A 101 -3.79 -1.66 11.56
CA GLY A 101 -5.09 -1.81 12.18
C GLY A 101 -5.25 -3.11 12.96
N ASP A 102 -6.48 -3.58 13.03
CA ASP A 102 -6.86 -4.88 13.56
C ASP A 102 -7.68 -5.60 12.49
N ASP A 103 -7.13 -6.68 11.95
CA ASP A 103 -7.76 -7.53 10.94
C ASP A 103 -8.47 -8.77 11.52
N LYS A 104 -8.60 -8.82 12.85
CA LYS A 104 -9.20 -9.92 13.61
C LYS A 104 -10.52 -9.47 14.22
N LYS A 105 -10.49 -9.05 15.49
CA LYS A 105 -11.68 -8.73 16.28
C LYS A 105 -12.38 -7.48 15.76
N PHE A 106 -11.61 -6.52 15.26
CA PHE A 106 -12.13 -5.22 14.84
C PHE A 106 -12.00 -4.98 13.33
N ARG A 107 -11.89 -6.04 12.51
CA ARG A 107 -11.70 -5.95 11.05
C ARG A 107 -12.66 -4.96 10.37
N ILE A 108 -13.97 -5.11 10.62
CA ILE A 108 -15.01 -4.27 10.01
C ILE A 108 -14.92 -2.80 10.47
N PRO A 109 -14.97 -2.48 11.77
CA PRO A 109 -14.85 -1.08 12.22
C PRO A 109 -13.51 -0.46 11.84
N CYS A 110 -12.41 -1.23 11.85
CA CYS A 110 -11.10 -0.77 11.41
C CYS A 110 -11.07 -0.40 9.91
N ALA A 111 -11.61 -1.27 9.04
CA ALA A 111 -11.70 -1.00 7.61
C ALA A 111 -12.52 0.27 7.32
N LYS A 112 -13.68 0.42 7.98
CA LYS A 112 -14.53 1.61 7.85
C LYS A 112 -13.82 2.87 8.33
N MET A 113 -13.10 2.80 9.45
CA MET A 113 -12.35 3.93 10.00
C MET A 113 -11.31 4.45 8.99
N PHE A 114 -10.50 3.56 8.42
CA PHE A 114 -9.53 3.94 7.39
C PHE A 114 -10.19 4.52 6.14
N ALA A 115 -11.28 3.92 5.66
CA ALA A 115 -12.02 4.44 4.52
C ALA A 115 -12.56 5.86 4.76
N ILE A 116 -13.16 6.11 5.94
CA ILE A 116 -13.69 7.43 6.33
C ILE A 116 -12.57 8.47 6.36
N ILE A 117 -11.43 8.16 7.01
CA ILE A 117 -10.29 9.09 7.09
C ILE A 117 -9.85 9.51 5.69
N MET A 118 -9.66 8.55 4.78
CA MET A 118 -9.15 8.82 3.44
C MET A 118 -10.14 9.57 2.56
N HIS A 119 -11.42 9.23 2.64
CA HIS A 119 -12.44 9.82 1.77
C HIS A 119 -12.87 11.22 2.23
N MET A 120 -12.57 11.60 3.47
CA MET A 120 -12.88 12.93 4.02
C MET A 120 -11.69 13.90 3.96
N MET A 121 -10.53 13.47 3.45
CA MET A 121 -9.37 14.32 3.21
C MET A 121 -9.46 15.04 1.87
N LYS A 122 -8.80 16.20 1.79
CA LYS A 122 -8.62 16.93 0.53
C LYS A 122 -7.63 16.18 -0.36
N GLY A 123 -8.09 15.81 -1.55
CA GLY A 123 -7.38 15.02 -2.55
C GLY A 123 -8.33 14.13 -3.33
N THR A 124 -7.80 13.26 -4.17
CA THR A 124 -8.58 12.23 -4.89
C THR A 124 -8.31 10.86 -4.27
N PRO A 125 -9.31 10.21 -3.65
CA PRO A 125 -9.13 8.89 -3.07
C PRO A 125 -8.99 7.81 -4.14
N PHE A 126 -8.12 6.84 -3.88
CA PHE A 126 -7.95 5.62 -4.67
C PHE A 126 -8.24 4.42 -3.79
N ILE A 127 -9.05 3.50 -4.31
CA ILE A 127 -9.40 2.24 -3.64
C ILE A 127 -8.65 1.11 -4.36
N TYR A 128 -7.91 0.30 -3.61
CA TYR A 128 -7.27 -0.90 -4.17
C TYR A 128 -8.20 -2.12 -4.07
N GLN A 129 -8.25 -2.97 -5.10
CA GLN A 129 -9.19 -4.09 -5.18
C GLN A 129 -9.21 -4.95 -3.90
N GLY A 130 -10.37 -5.10 -3.29
CA GLY A 130 -10.54 -5.84 -2.05
C GLY A 130 -10.49 -4.99 -0.77
N GLU A 131 -10.05 -3.73 -0.85
CA GLU A 131 -10.11 -2.78 0.26
C GLU A 131 -11.56 -2.51 0.69
N GLU A 132 -12.47 -2.42 -0.29
CA GLU A 132 -13.89 -2.16 -0.09
C GLU A 132 -14.63 -3.29 0.66
N ILE A 133 -14.08 -4.51 0.66
CA ILE A 133 -14.57 -5.66 1.42
C ILE A 133 -13.68 -6.00 2.63
N GLY A 134 -12.63 -5.21 2.87
CA GLY A 134 -11.68 -5.40 3.96
C GLY A 134 -10.88 -6.70 3.86
N MET A 135 -10.32 -7.00 2.68
CA MET A 135 -9.34 -8.08 2.49
C MET A 135 -8.10 -7.85 3.37
N THR A 136 -7.56 -8.94 3.92
CA THR A 136 -6.43 -8.91 4.86
C THR A 136 -5.15 -9.44 4.22
N ASN A 137 -4.02 -9.31 4.91
CA ASN A 137 -2.80 -10.02 4.55
C ASN A 137 -3.03 -11.54 4.54
N PHE A 138 -2.20 -12.25 3.79
CA PHE A 138 -2.21 -13.69 3.71
C PHE A 138 -1.07 -14.28 4.54
N HIS A 139 -1.37 -15.33 5.31
CA HIS A 139 -0.36 -16.01 6.10
C HIS A 139 0.28 -17.15 5.30
N PHE A 140 1.50 -16.94 4.83
CA PHE A 140 2.34 -17.95 4.19
C PHE A 140 2.99 -18.85 5.26
N ASN A 141 2.81 -20.17 5.12
CA ASN A 141 3.44 -21.15 6.01
C ASN A 141 4.82 -21.59 5.52
N SER A 142 5.12 -21.35 4.24
CA SER A 142 6.38 -21.73 3.61
C SER A 142 6.78 -20.75 2.51
N ILE A 143 8.09 -20.60 2.31
CA ILE A 143 8.66 -19.79 1.23
C ILE A 143 8.25 -20.29 -0.17
N SER A 144 7.86 -21.56 -0.31
CA SER A 144 7.37 -22.13 -1.58
C SER A 144 6.03 -21.53 -2.03
N GLU A 145 5.25 -20.99 -1.10
CA GLU A 145 3.96 -20.35 -1.40
C GLU A 145 4.14 -18.93 -1.94
N VAL A 146 5.24 -18.27 -1.55
CA VAL A 146 5.60 -16.91 -1.96
C VAL A 146 5.98 -16.90 -3.44
N LYS A 147 5.50 -15.90 -4.19
CA LYS A 147 5.77 -15.72 -5.62
C LYS A 147 6.74 -14.59 -5.87
N ASP A 148 6.64 -13.50 -5.10
CA ASP A 148 7.45 -12.30 -5.25
C ASP A 148 8.95 -12.55 -5.14
N ILE A 149 9.69 -11.98 -6.09
CA ILE A 149 11.14 -12.13 -6.17
C ILE A 149 11.85 -11.39 -5.03
N GLU A 150 11.31 -10.26 -4.58
CA GLU A 150 11.91 -9.47 -3.51
C GLU A 150 11.86 -10.23 -2.18
N SER A 151 10.71 -10.81 -1.83
CA SER A 151 10.57 -11.69 -0.66
C SER A 151 11.46 -12.94 -0.76
N LYS A 152 11.58 -13.56 -1.95
CA LYS A 152 12.46 -14.71 -2.16
C LYS A 152 13.94 -14.38 -1.99
N ASN A 153 14.35 -13.23 -2.51
CA ASN A 153 15.74 -12.76 -2.39
C ASN A 153 16.06 -12.38 -0.95
N MET A 154 15.14 -11.70 -0.26
CA MET A 154 15.27 -11.43 1.17
C MET A 154 15.41 -12.73 1.96
N TYR A 155 14.54 -13.72 1.69
CA TYR A 155 14.59 -15.00 2.38
C TYR A 155 15.97 -15.65 2.25
N LYS A 156 16.49 -15.73 1.01
CA LYS A 156 17.84 -16.27 0.76
C LYS A 156 18.92 -15.49 1.50
N LYS A 157 18.88 -14.15 1.45
CA LYS A 157 19.83 -13.28 2.15
C LYS A 157 19.82 -13.52 3.66
N ARG A 158 18.66 -13.48 4.32
CA ARG A 158 18.55 -13.64 5.77
C ARG A 158 18.92 -15.05 6.26
N ILE A 159 18.67 -16.08 5.44
CA ILE A 159 19.17 -17.44 5.74
C ILE A 159 20.70 -17.46 5.78
N LEU A 160 21.38 -16.80 4.83
CA LEU A 160 22.85 -16.69 4.83
C LEU A 160 23.38 -15.87 6.01
N GLU A 161 22.61 -14.89 6.48
CA GLU A 161 22.91 -14.09 7.68
C GLU A 161 22.60 -14.82 9.00
N GLY A 162 22.09 -16.06 8.95
CA GLY A 162 21.85 -16.90 10.13
C GLY A 162 20.50 -16.68 10.83
N TYR A 163 19.54 -16.01 10.19
CA TYR A 163 18.20 -15.85 10.74
C TYR A 163 17.42 -17.16 10.70
N SER A 164 16.53 -17.38 11.67
CA SER A 164 15.66 -18.56 11.66
C SER A 164 14.59 -18.44 10.58
N LYS A 165 14.20 -19.58 9.96
CA LYS A 165 13.14 -19.63 8.95
C LYS A 165 11.82 -19.03 9.46
N SER A 166 11.49 -19.29 10.73
CA SER A 166 10.29 -18.77 11.37
C SER A 166 10.28 -17.24 11.42
N LYS A 167 11.38 -16.63 11.84
CA LYS A 167 11.53 -15.17 11.87
C LYS A 167 11.39 -14.56 10.48
N ILE A 168 12.04 -15.15 9.47
CA ILE A 168 11.96 -14.66 8.09
C ILE A 168 10.53 -14.77 7.54
N LEU A 169 9.81 -15.86 7.84
CA LEU A 169 8.42 -16.03 7.39
C LEU A 169 7.48 -15.02 8.07
N ASP A 170 7.69 -14.72 9.35
CA ASP A 170 6.94 -13.66 10.04
C ASP A 170 7.13 -12.30 9.34
N GLU A 171 8.37 -11.93 9.02
CA GLU A 171 8.68 -10.69 8.29
C GLU A 171 8.04 -10.66 6.89
N ILE A 172 8.01 -11.80 6.19
CA ILE A 172 7.30 -11.94 4.90
C ILE A 172 5.79 -11.75 5.09
N ASN A 173 5.19 -12.37 6.10
CA ASN A 173 3.76 -12.26 6.38
C ASN A 173 3.33 -10.82 6.69
N VAL A 174 4.24 -10.01 7.24
CA VAL A 174 3.98 -8.59 7.49
C VAL A 174 4.25 -7.72 6.26
N LYS A 175 5.36 -7.93 5.53
CA LYS A 175 5.89 -6.95 4.57
C LYS A 175 5.91 -7.41 3.10
N SER A 176 5.59 -8.66 2.81
CA SER A 176 5.58 -9.15 1.42
C SER A 176 4.54 -8.42 0.58
N ARG A 177 4.91 -8.10 -0.66
CA ARG A 177 4.01 -7.52 -1.66
C ARG A 177 2.93 -8.51 -2.09
N ASP A 178 3.19 -9.81 -1.95
CA ASP A 178 2.20 -10.85 -2.27
C ASP A 178 0.95 -10.78 -1.37
N ASN A 179 1.02 -10.15 -0.19
CA ASN A 179 -0.14 -9.87 0.64
C ASN A 179 -1.22 -9.04 -0.07
N ALA A 180 -0.81 -8.16 -0.99
CA ALA A 180 -1.72 -7.35 -1.79
C ALA A 180 -2.18 -8.04 -3.09
N ARG A 181 -1.59 -9.19 -3.43
CA ARG A 181 -1.72 -9.84 -4.74
C ARG A 181 -2.49 -11.15 -4.70
N THR A 182 -2.93 -11.58 -3.51
CA THR A 182 -3.87 -12.69 -3.42
C THR A 182 -5.14 -12.37 -4.21
N PRO A 183 -5.76 -13.38 -4.84
CA PRO A 183 -6.86 -13.10 -5.75
C PRO A 183 -8.09 -12.50 -5.06
N MET A 184 -8.82 -11.65 -5.80
CA MET A 184 -10.05 -11.00 -5.32
C MET A 184 -11.10 -12.02 -4.88
N GLN A 185 -11.77 -11.74 -3.76
CA GLN A 185 -12.74 -12.64 -3.13
C GLN A 185 -14.18 -12.32 -3.54
N TRP A 186 -14.59 -12.78 -4.72
CA TRP A 186 -15.90 -12.46 -5.30
C TRP A 186 -17.10 -13.11 -4.59
N SER A 187 -16.92 -14.28 -4.00
CA SER A 187 -18.00 -15.06 -3.38
C SER A 187 -17.47 -16.11 -2.39
N SER A 188 -18.38 -16.79 -1.70
CA SER A 188 -18.07 -17.95 -0.84
C SER A 188 -17.84 -19.26 -1.60
N LYS A 189 -17.89 -19.27 -2.94
CA LYS A 189 -17.62 -20.46 -3.75
C LYS A 189 -16.14 -20.87 -3.67
N THR A 190 -15.83 -22.07 -4.17
CA THR A 190 -14.44 -22.57 -4.28
C THR A 190 -13.52 -21.51 -4.91
N LYS A 191 -12.33 -21.34 -4.34
CA LYS A 191 -11.34 -20.32 -4.78
C LYS A 191 -11.92 -18.90 -4.80
N ALA A 192 -12.83 -18.61 -3.86
CA ALA A 192 -13.59 -17.38 -3.75
C ALA A 192 -14.35 -16.95 -5.01
N GLY A 193 -14.61 -17.89 -5.94
CA GLY A 193 -15.17 -17.58 -7.26
C GLY A 193 -14.21 -16.86 -8.22
N PHE A 194 -12.92 -16.76 -7.89
CA PHE A 194 -11.91 -16.11 -8.73
C PHE A 194 -11.60 -16.88 -10.02
N THR A 195 -11.55 -18.21 -9.95
CA THR A 195 -11.22 -19.06 -11.10
C THR A 195 -11.73 -20.49 -10.89
N THR A 196 -11.97 -21.20 -12.00
CA THR A 196 -12.19 -22.65 -11.99
C THR A 196 -10.86 -23.43 -12.04
N GLY A 197 -9.81 -22.84 -12.62
CA GLY A 197 -8.46 -23.41 -12.72
C GLY A 197 -7.62 -23.23 -11.45
N THR A 198 -6.30 -23.38 -11.53
CA THR A 198 -5.41 -23.15 -10.37
C THR A 198 -5.00 -21.69 -10.32
N PRO A 199 -5.29 -20.95 -9.23
CA PRO A 199 -4.84 -19.57 -9.11
C PRO A 199 -3.31 -19.53 -9.02
N TRP A 200 -2.70 -18.49 -9.59
CA TRP A 200 -1.24 -18.36 -9.66
C TRP A 200 -0.58 -18.17 -8.29
N ILE A 201 -1.36 -17.70 -7.30
CA ILE A 201 -1.02 -17.59 -5.88
C ILE A 201 -2.23 -18.01 -5.03
N ASN A 202 -2.00 -18.43 -3.79
CA ASN A 202 -3.04 -18.94 -2.89
C ASN A 202 -4.17 -17.92 -2.66
N ILE A 203 -5.39 -18.45 -2.48
CA ILE A 203 -6.58 -17.67 -2.11
C ILE A 203 -6.55 -17.42 -0.60
N ASN A 204 -6.84 -16.19 -0.18
CA ASN A 204 -6.92 -15.87 1.23
C ASN A 204 -8.21 -16.46 1.85
N PRO A 205 -8.13 -17.20 2.97
CA PRO A 205 -9.30 -17.83 3.59
C PRO A 205 -10.23 -16.88 4.37
N ASN A 206 -9.88 -15.60 4.52
CA ASN A 206 -10.52 -14.65 5.46
C ASN A 206 -11.84 -14.03 4.97
#